data_AF-A0A7M3XQG9-F1
#
_entry.id   AF-A0A7M3XQG9-F1
#
_cell.length_a   1.000
_cell.length_b   1.000
_cell.length_c   1.000
_cell.angle_alpha   90.00
_cell.angle_beta   90.00
_cell.angle_gamma   90.00
#
_symmetry.space_group_name_H-M   'P 1'
#
loop_
_entity.id
_entity.type
_entity.pdbx_description
1 polymer ?
#
loop_
_entity_poly.entity_id
_entity_poly.type
_entity_poly.pdbx_seq_one_letter_code
_entity_poly.pdbx_strand_id
1 'polypeptide(L)'
;MELTAWQRFCNRILGRILKKRARRDTALSENLVKGSMGVMPEVYLSTVIFTSIAIALVCWGIIGIFFAPEVGVIAFWESLQDPATVNPCLDWEYWEPELVDKSKPGNGCPEYATRIFPPPFKFLILALLGAIIPYSGFLIVRGGAKREADRRGAQIEKYLPYAASYTAAMSAANATPAKIFRSLAMNKDIYGDVSE
;
A
#
# COMPACT_ATOMS: atom_id res chain seq x y z
N MET A 1 20.94 -0.45 -16.65
CA MET A 1 20.32 -1.00 -15.43
C MET A 1 19.47 -2.19 -15.84
N GLU A 2 19.63 -3.34 -15.18
CA GLU A 2 18.82 -4.55 -15.42
C GLU A 2 17.42 -4.34 -14.85
N LEU A 3 16.38 -4.55 -15.66
CA LEU A 3 14.99 -4.51 -15.19
C LEU A 3 14.74 -5.67 -14.21
N THR A 4 14.05 -5.38 -13.11
CA THR A 4 13.61 -6.43 -12.18
C THR A 4 12.72 -7.45 -12.90
N ALA A 5 12.69 -8.70 -12.41
CA ALA A 5 11.85 -9.75 -12.98
C ALA A 5 10.37 -9.33 -13.04
N TRP A 6 9.89 -8.64 -12.00
CA TRP A 6 8.54 -8.10 -11.92
C TRP A 6 8.25 -7.03 -12.99
N GLN A 7 9.16 -6.06 -13.17
CA GLN A 7 9.00 -5.02 -14.19
C GLN A 7 9.02 -5.60 -15.61
N ARG A 8 9.84 -6.62 -15.86
CA ARG A 8 9.85 -7.35 -17.15
C ARG A 8 8.51 -8.02 -17.42
N PHE A 9 7.94 -8.67 -16.42
CA PHE A 9 6.61 -9.28 -16.51
C PHE A 9 5.53 -8.23 -16.82
N CYS A 10 5.49 -7.14 -16.05
CA CYS A 10 4.53 -6.05 -16.23
C CYS A 10 4.61 -5.43 -17.64
N ASN A 11 5.83 -5.16 -18.11
CA ASN A 11 6.08 -4.57 -19.43
C ASN A 11 5.68 -5.52 -20.57
N ARG A 12 5.85 -6.84 -20.40
CA ARG A 12 5.47 -7.82 -21.41
C ARG A 12 3.96 -7.85 -21.64
N ILE A 13 3.16 -7.70 -20.58
CA ILE A 13 1.70 -7.78 -20.67
C ILE A 13 1.09 -6.44 -21.11
N LEU A 14 1.41 -5.34 -20.41
CA LEU A 14 0.73 -4.06 -20.62
C LEU A 14 1.58 -3.00 -21.34
N GLY A 15 2.89 -3.23 -21.51
CA GLY A 15 3.81 -2.23 -22.05
C GLY A 15 3.40 -1.74 -23.44
N ARG A 16 3.03 -2.65 -24.35
CA ARG A 16 2.61 -2.29 -25.73
C ARG A 16 1.36 -1.41 -25.76
N ILE A 17 0.39 -1.69 -24.89
CA ILE A 17 -0.89 -0.97 -24.83
C ILE A 17 -0.68 0.41 -24.19
N LEU A 18 0.08 0.45 -23.10
CA LEU A 18 0.29 1.67 -22.33
C LEU A 18 1.33 2.61 -22.94
N LYS A 19 2.14 2.13 -23.90
CA LYS A 19 3.20 2.89 -24.57
C LYS A 19 2.78 4.30 -25.00
N LYS A 20 1.70 4.40 -25.78
CA LYS A 20 1.21 5.70 -26.29
C LYS A 20 0.66 6.62 -25.20
N ARG A 21 0.12 6.05 -24.12
CA ARG A 21 -0.44 6.82 -23.00
C ARG A 21 0.67 7.31 -22.09
N ALA A 22 1.61 6.44 -21.72
CA ALA A 22 2.70 6.75 -20.83
C ALA A 22 3.69 7.76 -21.43
N ARG A 23 3.98 7.69 -22.74
CA ARG A 23 4.86 8.68 -23.40
C ARG A 23 4.25 10.06 -23.57
N ARG A 24 2.92 10.16 -23.55
CA ARG A 24 2.20 11.44 -23.66
C ARG A 24 2.22 12.21 -22.34
N ASP A 25 2.42 11.52 -21.23
CA ASP A 25 2.52 12.12 -19.91
C ASP A 25 3.94 12.68 -19.72
N THR A 26 4.11 13.93 -20.14
CA THR A 26 5.40 14.65 -20.04
C THR A 26 5.81 14.84 -18.60
N ALA A 27 4.86 15.10 -17.70
CA ALA A 27 5.11 15.25 -16.27
C ALA A 27 5.65 13.95 -15.65
N LEU A 28 5.09 12.79 -16.01
CA LEU A 28 5.63 11.50 -15.55
C LEU A 28 7.06 11.28 -16.05
N SER A 29 7.31 11.52 -17.34
CA SER A 29 8.66 11.37 -17.91
C SER A 29 9.68 12.29 -17.24
N GLU A 30 9.30 13.54 -16.99
CA GLU A 30 10.15 14.52 -16.32
C GLU A 30 10.45 14.11 -14.86
N ASN A 31 9.44 13.65 -14.11
CA ASN A 31 9.63 13.16 -12.75
C ASN A 31 10.55 11.93 -12.70
N LEU A 32 10.45 11.03 -13.69
CA LEU A 32 11.34 9.87 -13.79
C LEU A 32 12.80 10.28 -13.99
N VAL A 33 13.05 11.28 -14.84
CA VAL A 33 14.39 11.82 -15.08
C VAL A 33 14.91 12.57 -13.85
N LYS A 34 14.12 13.48 -13.28
CA LYS A 34 14.49 14.24 -12.07
C LYS A 34 14.79 13.32 -10.89
N GLY A 35 13.98 12.29 -10.68
CA GLY A 35 14.17 11.28 -9.63
C GLY A 35 15.24 10.24 -9.92
N SER A 36 16.05 10.36 -10.98
CA SER A 36 17.05 9.36 -11.39
C SER A 36 16.51 7.93 -11.50
N MET A 37 15.21 7.77 -11.75
CA MET A 37 14.60 6.46 -11.88
C MET A 37 14.92 5.93 -13.28
N GLY A 38 15.88 5.01 -13.37
CA GLY A 38 16.36 4.38 -14.61
C GLY A 38 15.34 3.45 -15.29
N VAL A 39 14.06 3.82 -15.33
CA VAL A 39 12.95 3.04 -15.89
C VAL A 39 12.17 3.87 -16.91
N MET A 40 11.70 3.22 -17.97
CA MET A 40 10.85 3.88 -18.97
C MET A 40 9.46 4.19 -18.41
N PRO A 41 8.80 5.29 -18.83
CA PRO A 41 7.45 5.64 -18.35
C PRO A 41 6.41 4.53 -18.51
N GLU A 42 6.52 3.76 -19.59
CA GLU A 42 5.62 2.64 -19.93
C GLU A 42 5.74 1.49 -18.91
N VAL A 43 6.96 1.22 -18.48
CA VAL A 43 7.28 0.18 -17.48
C VAL A 43 6.81 0.62 -16.11
N TYR A 44 7.04 1.89 -15.76
CA TYR A 44 6.58 2.45 -14.49
C TYR A 44 5.05 2.37 -14.39
N LEU A 45 4.33 2.87 -15.41
CA LEU A 45 2.87 2.85 -15.41
C LEU A 45 2.30 1.42 -15.38
N SER A 46 2.92 0.49 -16.11
CA SER A 46 2.53 -0.93 -16.06
C SER A 46 2.68 -1.47 -14.64
N THR A 47 3.80 -1.17 -13.99
CA THR A 47 4.07 -1.61 -12.60
C THR A 47 3.04 -1.02 -11.62
N VAL A 48 2.68 0.26 -11.77
CA VAL A 48 1.65 0.92 -10.96
C VAL A 48 0.30 0.21 -11.09
N ILE A 49 -0.11 -0.13 -12.31
CA ILE A 49 -1.40 -0.79 -12.55
C ILE A 49 -1.40 -2.20 -11.94
N PHE A 50 -0.36 -3.00 -12.19
CA PHE A 50 -0.28 -4.36 -11.65
C PHE A 50 -0.23 -4.40 -10.13
N THR A 51 0.55 -3.51 -9.51
CA THR A 51 0.60 -3.41 -8.05
C THR A 51 -0.74 -2.96 -7.47
N SER A 52 -1.45 -2.05 -8.12
CA SER A 52 -2.78 -1.62 -7.69
C SER A 52 -3.81 -2.74 -7.81
N ILE A 53 -3.76 -3.53 -8.89
CA ILE A 53 -4.60 -4.73 -9.04
C ILE A 53 -4.26 -5.75 -7.96
N ALA A 54 -2.99 -6.00 -7.68
CA ALA A 54 -2.58 -6.93 -6.62
C ALA A 54 -3.11 -6.49 -5.24
N ILE A 55 -3.00 -5.20 -4.91
CA ILE A 55 -3.58 -4.64 -3.67
C ILE A 55 -5.10 -4.87 -3.65
N ALA A 56 -5.80 -4.59 -4.74
CA ALA A 56 -7.24 -4.80 -4.84
C ALA A 56 -7.62 -6.27 -4.63
N LEU A 57 -6.90 -7.20 -5.26
CA LEU A 57 -7.16 -8.64 -5.12
C LEU A 57 -6.94 -9.12 -3.68
N VAL A 58 -5.88 -8.64 -3.02
CA VAL A 58 -5.63 -8.95 -1.60
C VAL A 58 -6.77 -8.42 -0.73
N CYS A 59 -7.22 -7.18 -0.96
CA CYS A 59 -8.33 -6.61 -0.20
C CYS A 59 -9.64 -7.37 -0.41
N TRP A 60 -9.94 -7.77 -1.66
CA TRP A 60 -11.09 -8.61 -1.99
C TRP A 60 -10.99 -10.01 -1.38
N GLY A 61 -9.79 -10.59 -1.29
CA GLY A 61 -9.55 -11.83 -0.57
C GLY A 61 -9.87 -11.71 0.92
N ILE A 62 -9.45 -10.61 1.56
CA ILE A 62 -9.78 -10.32 2.97
C ILE A 62 -11.30 -10.15 3.15
N ILE A 63 -11.96 -9.41 2.26
CA ILE A 63 -13.43 -9.29 2.27
C ILE A 63 -14.08 -10.68 2.19
N GLY A 64 -13.58 -11.55 1.31
CA GLY A 64 -14.04 -12.93 1.20
C GLY A 64 -13.98 -13.69 2.52
N ILE A 65 -12.89 -13.54 3.29
CA ILE A 65 -12.74 -14.17 4.61
C ILE A 65 -13.73 -13.60 5.63
N PHE A 66 -13.99 -12.30 5.61
CA PHE A 66 -14.94 -11.68 6.55
C PHE A 66 -16.39 -12.09 6.29
N PHE A 67 -16.78 -12.16 5.02
CA PHE A 67 -18.16 -12.39 4.58
C PHE A 67 -18.44 -13.83 4.11
N ALA A 68 -17.48 -14.74 4.23
CA ALA A 68 -17.70 -16.15 3.90
C ALA A 68 -18.89 -16.69 4.71
N PRO A 69 -19.86 -17.37 4.08
CA PRO A 69 -20.96 -17.98 4.79
C PRO A 69 -20.43 -19.07 5.72
N GLU A 70 -21.02 -19.19 6.91
CA GLU A 70 -20.75 -20.22 7.93
C GLU A 70 -19.35 -20.19 8.59
N VAL A 71 -18.29 -19.91 7.85
CA VAL A 71 -16.88 -19.91 8.32
C VAL A 71 -16.28 -18.52 8.45
N GLY A 72 -16.94 -17.50 7.90
CA GLY A 72 -16.43 -16.14 7.92
C GLY A 72 -16.45 -15.54 9.32
N VAL A 73 -15.62 -14.51 9.52
CA VAL A 73 -15.49 -13.83 10.83
C VAL A 73 -16.84 -13.30 11.33
N ILE A 74 -17.69 -12.80 10.42
CA ILE A 74 -19.02 -12.29 10.79
C ILE A 74 -19.95 -13.43 11.19
N ALA A 75 -20.00 -14.52 10.41
CA ALA A 75 -20.82 -15.68 10.73
C ALA A 75 -20.41 -16.33 12.06
N PHE A 76 -19.10 -16.42 12.31
CA PHE A 76 -18.56 -16.89 13.58
C PHE A 76 -18.96 -15.97 14.75
N TRP A 77 -18.94 -14.65 14.56
CA TRP A 77 -19.34 -13.73 15.62
C TRP A 77 -20.84 -13.80 15.91
N GLU A 78 -21.66 -13.98 14.86
CA GLU A 78 -23.12 -14.12 14.96
C GLU A 78 -23.58 -15.50 15.47
N SER A 79 -22.70 -16.50 15.50
CA SER A 79 -23.00 -17.81 16.11
C SER A 79 -22.80 -17.83 17.64
N LEU A 80 -22.14 -16.80 18.20
CA LEU A 80 -21.95 -16.67 19.63
C LEU A 80 -23.23 -16.15 20.31
N GLN A 81 -23.49 -16.63 21.52
CA GLN A 81 -24.59 -16.15 22.36
C GLN A 81 -24.33 -14.70 22.83
N ASP A 82 -25.40 -13.92 22.92
CA ASP A 82 -25.36 -12.57 23.48
C ASP A 82 -25.06 -12.64 24.99
N PRO A 83 -24.00 -11.97 25.50
CA PRO A 83 -23.66 -11.97 26.92
C PRO A 83 -24.81 -11.51 27.84
N ALA A 84 -25.74 -10.69 27.35
CA ALA A 84 -26.90 -10.27 28.13
C ALA A 84 -27.85 -11.43 28.46
N THR A 85 -27.90 -12.45 27.59
CA THR A 85 -28.82 -13.60 27.71
C THR A 85 -28.19 -14.79 28.44
N VAL A 86 -26.89 -14.76 28.71
CA VAL A 86 -26.18 -15.88 29.34
C VAL A 86 -26.66 -16.12 30.77
N ASN A 87 -26.67 -15.09 31.61
CA ASN A 87 -27.11 -15.23 33.01
C ASN A 87 -28.61 -15.55 33.13
N PRO A 88 -29.52 -14.84 32.43
CA PRO A 88 -30.94 -15.19 32.46
C PRO A 88 -31.24 -16.63 32.02
N CYS A 89 -30.54 -17.14 31.00
CA CYS A 89 -30.73 -18.53 30.57
C CYS A 89 -30.17 -19.55 31.57
N LEU A 90 -29.05 -19.24 32.25
CA LEU A 90 -28.52 -20.07 33.33
C LEU A 90 -29.48 -20.12 34.52
N ASP A 91 -30.05 -18.98 34.90
CA ASP A 91 -31.03 -18.89 35.98
C ASP A 91 -32.30 -19.66 35.60
N TRP A 92 -32.80 -19.50 34.37
CA TRP A 92 -33.96 -20.24 33.87
C TRP A 92 -33.73 -21.76 33.88
N GLU A 93 -32.56 -22.23 33.43
CA GLU A 93 -32.21 -23.66 33.46
C GLU A 93 -32.15 -24.22 34.89
N TYR A 94 -31.72 -23.40 35.86
CA TYR A 94 -31.72 -23.78 37.27
C TYR A 94 -33.13 -23.92 37.86
N TRP A 95 -34.05 -23.02 37.52
CA TRP A 95 -35.41 -23.00 38.06
C TRP A 95 -36.39 -23.94 37.31
N GLU A 96 -36.17 -24.21 36.02
CA GLU A 96 -37.09 -24.97 35.15
C GLU A 96 -36.41 -26.16 34.44
N PRO A 97 -35.82 -27.13 35.17
CA PRO A 97 -35.02 -28.20 34.58
C PRO A 97 -35.80 -29.17 33.68
N GLU A 98 -37.13 -29.26 33.84
CA GLU A 98 -37.99 -30.15 33.04
C GLU A 98 -38.25 -29.61 31.62
N LEU A 99 -38.12 -28.30 31.42
CA LEU A 99 -38.35 -27.62 30.14
C LEU A 99 -37.07 -27.48 29.31
N VAL A 100 -35.93 -27.91 29.87
CA VAL A 100 -34.60 -27.88 29.26
C VAL A 100 -34.55 -28.86 28.08
N ASP A 101 -34.38 -28.31 26.89
CA ASP A 101 -34.27 -29.08 25.65
C ASP A 101 -32.86 -28.91 25.06
N LYS A 102 -31.99 -29.88 25.35
CA LYS A 102 -30.60 -29.92 24.88
C LYS A 102 -30.46 -30.03 23.36
N SER A 103 -31.55 -30.31 22.63
CA SER A 103 -31.52 -30.36 21.16
C SER A 103 -31.56 -28.96 20.52
N LYS A 104 -31.94 -27.93 21.29
CA LYS A 104 -32.09 -26.55 20.82
C LYS A 104 -30.92 -25.67 21.27
N PRO A 105 -30.56 -24.63 20.51
CA PRO A 105 -29.57 -23.66 20.95
C PRO A 105 -30.04 -22.97 22.24
N GLY A 106 -29.13 -22.78 23.20
CA GLY A 106 -29.47 -22.23 24.51
C GLY A 106 -30.34 -23.12 25.38
N ASN A 107 -30.33 -24.45 25.16
CA ASN A 107 -31.12 -25.43 25.91
C ASN A 107 -32.64 -25.17 25.89
N GLY A 108 -33.14 -24.44 24.89
CA GLY A 108 -34.57 -24.08 24.78
C GLY A 108 -34.97 -22.84 25.58
N CYS A 109 -34.01 -22.10 26.15
CA CYS A 109 -34.26 -20.86 26.90
C CYS A 109 -35.06 -19.83 26.07
N PRO A 110 -36.14 -19.26 26.62
CA PRO A 110 -36.99 -18.31 25.90
C PRO A 110 -36.28 -16.98 25.60
N GLU A 111 -35.31 -16.59 26.43
CA GLU A 111 -34.52 -15.37 26.26
C GLU A 111 -33.25 -15.58 25.42
N TYR A 112 -33.04 -16.78 24.86
CA TYR A 112 -31.84 -17.06 24.08
C TYR A 112 -31.78 -16.16 22.83
N ALA A 113 -30.71 -15.38 22.73
CA ALA A 113 -30.40 -14.59 21.54
C ALA A 113 -28.92 -14.74 21.17
N THR A 114 -28.65 -14.80 19.87
CA THR A 114 -27.29 -14.70 19.34
C THR A 114 -26.95 -13.25 19.04
N ARG A 115 -25.65 -12.97 18.95
CA ARG A 115 -25.18 -11.63 18.62
C ARG A 115 -25.51 -11.29 17.17
N ILE A 116 -25.87 -10.03 16.90
CA ILE A 116 -26.12 -9.53 15.54
C ILE A 116 -25.05 -8.50 15.18
N PHE A 117 -24.27 -8.78 14.14
CA PHE A 117 -23.14 -7.90 13.84
C PHE A 117 -23.70 -6.58 13.29
N PRO A 118 -23.32 -5.42 13.85
CA PRO A 118 -23.99 -4.17 13.51
C PRO A 118 -23.92 -3.89 11.99
N PRO A 119 -25.07 -3.69 11.32
CA PRO A 119 -25.12 -3.41 9.89
C PRO A 119 -24.18 -2.28 9.40
N PRO A 120 -24.05 -1.12 10.09
CA PRO A 120 -23.17 -0.05 9.61
C PRO A 120 -21.70 -0.48 9.52
N PHE A 121 -21.24 -1.36 10.41
CA PHE A 121 -19.87 -1.85 10.37
C PHE A 121 -19.63 -2.82 9.19
N LYS A 122 -20.63 -3.59 8.77
CA LYS A 122 -20.52 -4.44 7.56
C LYS A 122 -20.27 -3.57 6.32
N PHE A 123 -21.07 -2.51 6.17
CA PHE A 123 -20.91 -1.57 5.07
C PHE A 123 -19.59 -0.79 5.15
N LEU A 124 -19.14 -0.42 6.35
CA LEU A 124 -17.86 0.25 6.56
C LEU A 124 -16.68 -0.63 6.15
N ILE A 125 -16.67 -1.91 6.52
CA ILE A 125 -15.63 -2.87 6.11
C ILE A 125 -15.59 -3.00 4.58
N LEU A 126 -16.77 -3.14 3.95
CA LEU A 126 -16.87 -3.25 2.49
C LEU A 126 -16.39 -1.97 1.78
N ALA A 127 -16.79 -0.79 2.26
CA ALA A 127 -16.37 0.48 1.69
C ALA A 127 -14.86 0.72 1.84
N LEU A 128 -14.30 0.43 3.03
CA LEU A 128 -12.89 0.61 3.31
C LEU A 128 -12.02 -0.34 2.50
N LEU A 129 -12.23 -1.65 2.64
CA LEU A 129 -11.41 -2.65 1.96
C LEU A 129 -11.72 -2.72 0.46
N GLY A 130 -12.97 -2.50 0.04
CA GLY A 130 -13.39 -2.69 -1.34
C GLY A 130 -13.05 -1.51 -2.25
N ALA A 131 -13.09 -0.28 -1.71
CA ALA A 131 -12.91 0.92 -2.50
C ALA A 131 -11.79 1.83 -1.97
N ILE A 132 -11.85 2.24 -0.70
CA ILE A 132 -10.97 3.29 -0.17
C ILE A 132 -9.50 2.83 -0.14
N ILE A 133 -9.22 1.63 0.36
CA ILE A 133 -7.86 1.10 0.45
C ILE A 133 -7.25 0.86 -0.95
N PRO A 134 -7.91 0.15 -1.88
CA PRO A 134 -7.40 -0.01 -3.24
C PRO A 134 -7.19 1.33 -3.97
N TYR A 135 -8.14 2.26 -3.83
CA TYR A 135 -8.07 3.57 -4.46
C TYR A 135 -6.92 4.43 -3.89
N SER A 136 -6.80 4.50 -2.57
CA SER A 136 -5.69 5.20 -1.93
C SER A 136 -4.34 4.56 -2.26
N GLY A 137 -4.26 3.23 -2.30
CA GLY A 137 -3.08 2.48 -2.73
C GLY A 137 -2.65 2.86 -4.15
N PHE A 138 -3.61 2.92 -5.10
CA PHE A 138 -3.35 3.39 -6.46
C PHE A 138 -2.80 4.82 -6.50
N LEU A 139 -3.38 5.75 -5.73
CA LEU A 139 -2.90 7.14 -5.68
C LEU A 139 -1.48 7.23 -5.13
N ILE A 140 -1.17 6.49 -4.06
CA ILE A 140 0.16 6.47 -3.43
C ILE A 140 1.21 5.92 -4.39
N VAL A 141 0.92 4.79 -5.05
CA VAL A 141 1.87 4.15 -5.97
C VAL A 141 2.05 4.98 -7.23
N ARG A 142 0.99 5.58 -7.78
CA ARG A 142 1.09 6.50 -8.92
C ARG A 142 1.95 7.72 -8.58
N GLY A 143 1.80 8.27 -7.37
CA GLY A 143 2.56 9.42 -6.88
C GLY A 143 4.04 9.14 -6.56
N GLY A 144 4.48 7.88 -6.59
CA GLY A 144 5.85 7.48 -6.28
C GLY A 144 6.92 8.23 -7.08
N ALA A 145 6.73 8.39 -8.39
CA ALA A 145 7.68 9.07 -9.26
C ALA A 145 7.88 10.55 -8.89
N LYS A 146 6.78 11.25 -8.59
CA LYS A 146 6.84 12.65 -8.15
C LYS A 146 7.54 12.77 -6.80
N ARG A 147 7.20 11.89 -5.85
CA ARG A 147 7.83 11.87 -4.52
C ARG A 147 9.34 11.66 -4.59
N GLU A 148 9.79 10.79 -5.48
CA GLU A 148 11.22 10.53 -5.67
C GLU A 148 11.95 11.74 -6.31
N ALA A 149 11.32 12.38 -7.30
CA ALA A 149 11.85 13.61 -7.88
C ALA A 149 11.97 14.73 -6.84
N ASP A 150 10.92 14.95 -6.05
CA ASP A 150 10.90 15.97 -4.99
C ASP A 150 11.95 15.64 -3.90
N ARG A 151 12.09 14.36 -3.53
CA ARG A 151 13.09 13.88 -2.56
C ARG A 151 14.51 14.16 -3.04
N ARG A 152 14.84 13.78 -4.28
CA ARG A 152 16.17 14.01 -4.86
C ARG A 152 16.46 15.49 -5.03
N GLY A 153 15.48 16.29 -5.46
CA GLY A 153 15.60 17.75 -5.52
C GLY A 153 15.99 18.36 -4.17
N ALA A 154 15.30 17.97 -3.10
CA ALA A 154 15.62 18.44 -1.75
C ALA A 154 17.02 18.02 -1.26
N GLN A 155 17.49 16.83 -1.63
CA GLN A 155 18.87 16.40 -1.32
C GLN A 155 19.90 17.23 -2.08
N ILE A 156 19.68 17.49 -3.37
CA ILE A 156 20.56 18.32 -4.19
C ILE A 156 20.66 19.73 -3.61
N GLU A 157 19.53 20.37 -3.31
CA GLU A 157 19.50 21.72 -2.72
C GLU A 157 20.27 21.81 -1.40
N LYS A 158 20.20 20.77 -0.57
CA LYS A 158 20.93 20.69 0.70
C LYS A 158 22.46 20.66 0.51
N TYR A 159 22.95 19.93 -0.49
CA TYR A 159 24.40 19.75 -0.71
C TYR A 159 25.01 20.71 -1.74
N LEU A 160 24.17 21.43 -2.50
CA LEU A 160 24.61 22.36 -3.55
C LEU A 160 25.61 23.42 -3.05
N PRO A 161 25.41 24.09 -1.89
CA PRO A 161 26.35 25.10 -1.41
C PRO A 161 27.73 24.50 -1.04
N TYR A 162 27.74 23.29 -0.48
CA TYR A 162 28.97 22.59 -0.11
C TYR A 162 29.77 22.20 -1.35
N ALA A 163 29.12 21.62 -2.35
CA ALA A 163 29.77 21.27 -3.62
C ALA A 163 30.31 22.52 -4.34
N ALA A 164 29.59 23.64 -4.31
CA ALA A 164 30.03 24.90 -4.90
C ALA A 164 31.27 25.46 -4.18
N SER A 165 31.28 25.47 -2.84
CA SER A 165 32.42 25.93 -2.04
C SER A 165 33.68 25.08 -2.28
N TYR A 166 33.52 23.76 -2.37
CA TYR A 166 34.60 22.83 -2.67
C TYR A 166 35.17 23.04 -4.08
N THR A 167 34.29 23.21 -5.07
CA THR A 167 34.67 23.52 -6.46
C THR A 167 35.46 24.83 -6.54
N ALA A 168 35.03 25.86 -5.80
CA ALA A 168 35.73 27.14 -5.72
C ALA A 168 37.12 27.01 -5.08
N ALA A 169 37.22 26.27 -3.96
CA ALA A 169 38.50 26.03 -3.28
C ALA A 169 39.49 25.24 -4.15
N MET A 170 39.03 24.19 -4.83
CA MET A 170 39.86 23.41 -5.74
C MET A 170 40.28 24.21 -6.99
N SER A 171 39.38 25.04 -7.52
CA SER A 171 39.70 25.94 -8.64
C SER A 171 40.75 26.97 -8.24
N ALA A 172 40.66 27.52 -7.02
CA ALA A 172 41.68 28.42 -6.47
C ALA A 172 43.04 27.73 -6.28
N ALA A 173 43.04 26.42 -6.03
CA ALA A 173 44.24 25.58 -5.97
C ALA A 173 44.77 25.14 -7.36
N ASN A 174 44.27 25.72 -8.46
CA ASN A 174 44.61 25.37 -9.84
C ASN A 174 44.36 23.89 -10.20
N ALA A 175 43.39 23.24 -9.57
CA ALA A 175 42.98 21.90 -9.98
C ALA A 175 42.26 21.95 -11.32
N THR A 176 42.58 21.02 -12.23
CA THR A 176 41.88 20.93 -13.52
C THR A 176 40.41 20.53 -13.31
N PRO A 177 39.46 20.99 -14.16
CA PRO A 177 38.05 20.62 -14.02
C PRO A 177 37.82 19.11 -13.93
N ALA A 178 38.58 18.33 -14.71
CA ALA A 178 38.52 16.86 -14.67
C ALA A 178 38.85 16.30 -13.28
N LYS A 179 39.84 16.88 -12.58
CA LYS A 179 40.22 16.46 -11.22
C LYS A 179 39.15 16.86 -10.20
N ILE A 180 38.56 18.05 -10.35
CA ILE A 180 37.47 18.54 -9.49
C ILE A 180 36.25 17.61 -9.58
N PHE A 181 35.71 17.40 -10.78
CA PHE A 181 34.54 16.52 -10.97
C PHE A 181 34.82 15.08 -10.55
N ARG A 182 36.03 14.56 -10.81
CA ARG A 182 36.42 13.22 -10.33
C ARG A 182 36.42 13.15 -8.80
N SER A 183 36.95 14.16 -8.12
CA SER A 183 36.97 14.20 -6.65
C SER A 183 35.58 14.38 -6.03
N LEU A 184 34.68 15.12 -6.68
CA LEU A 184 33.27 15.22 -6.28
C LEU A 184 32.57 13.86 -6.43
N ALA A 185 32.75 13.18 -7.57
CA ALA A 185 32.17 11.87 -7.84
C ALA A 185 32.68 10.77 -6.88
N MET A 186 33.91 10.88 -6.36
CA MET A 186 34.45 9.91 -5.39
C MET A 186 33.93 10.10 -3.97
N ASN A 187 33.42 11.28 -3.61
CA ASN A 187 32.97 11.62 -2.25
C ASN A 187 31.44 11.70 -2.16
N LYS A 188 30.77 10.59 -2.54
CA LYS A 188 29.29 10.51 -2.53
C LYS A 188 28.68 10.60 -1.12
N ASP A 189 29.43 10.18 -0.11
CA ASP A 189 29.06 10.29 1.30
C ASP A 189 28.91 11.75 1.77
N ILE A 190 29.71 12.66 1.22
CA ILE A 190 29.71 14.09 1.58
C ILE A 190 28.73 14.88 0.70
N TYR A 191 28.70 14.61 -0.61
CA TYR A 191 27.97 15.44 -1.59
C TYR A 191 26.65 14.82 -2.08
N GLY A 192 26.32 13.59 -1.65
CA GLY A 192 25.04 12.94 -1.92
C GLY A 192 24.72 12.87 -3.42
N ASP A 193 23.45 13.13 -3.76
CA ASP A 193 22.93 13.06 -5.14
C ASP A 193 23.50 14.12 -6.09
N VAL A 194 24.32 15.07 -5.61
CA VAL A 194 25.07 16.04 -6.44
C VAL A 194 26.32 15.41 -7.05
N SER A 195 26.80 14.30 -6.50
CA SER A 195 27.97 13.56 -6.99
C SER A 195 27.65 12.59 -8.15
N GLU A 196 26.36 12.38 -8.45
CA GLU A 196 25.83 11.55 -9.56
C GLU A 196 25.33 12.38 -10.73
#